data_AF-A0AAV4IYX7-F1
#
_entry.id   AF-A0AAV4IYX7-F1
#
_cell.length_a   1.000
_cell.length_b   1.000
_cell.length_c   1.000
_cell.angle_alpha   90.00
_cell.angle_beta   90.00
_cell.angle_gamma   90.00
#
_symmetry.space_group_name_H-M   'P 1'
#
loop_
_entity.id
_entity.type
_entity.pdbx_description
1 polymer ?
#
loop_
_entity_poly.entity_id
_entity_poly.type
_entity_poly.pdbx_seq_one_letter_code
_entity_poly.pdbx_strand_id
1 'polypeptide(L)'
;MSMLSMKSEDIRKELGVGSIKSKARESRLRWFGHVHRREQESKLRQVMDMEVPGRRPRGRPRGRWCDLVDQDMRELRVVPEDADDRDFWRLRIRTAEPSLG
;
A
#
# COMPACT_ATOMS: atom_id res chain seq x y z
N MET A 1 38.36 13.11 4.97
CA MET A 1 36.89 12.92 5.13
C MET A 1 36.56 11.50 4.70
N SER A 2 36.38 10.59 5.66
CA SER A 2 35.96 9.22 5.34
C SER A 2 34.52 9.27 4.84
N MET A 3 34.26 8.83 3.61
CA MET A 3 32.91 8.54 3.11
C MET A 3 32.37 7.33 3.89
N LEU A 4 32.05 7.54 5.16
CA LEU A 4 31.39 6.55 5.99
C LEU A 4 30.00 6.30 5.40
N SER A 5 29.75 5.03 5.09
CA SER A 5 28.50 4.49 4.58
C SER A 5 27.31 4.96 5.41
N MET A 6 26.66 6.04 4.99
CA MET A 6 25.38 6.43 5.56
C MET A 6 24.33 5.43 5.11
N LYS A 7 23.53 4.92 6.04
CA LYS A 7 22.42 4.05 5.67
C LYS A 7 21.38 4.87 4.93
N SER A 8 20.73 4.27 3.94
CA SER A 8 19.64 4.94 3.22
C SER A 8 18.50 5.37 4.15
N GLU A 9 18.37 4.76 5.32
CA GLU A 9 17.42 5.16 6.37
C GLU A 9 17.76 6.53 6.95
N ASP A 10 19.03 6.79 7.23
CA ASP A 10 19.50 8.07 7.79
C ASP A 10 19.29 9.21 6.77
N ILE A 11 19.64 8.97 5.50
CA ILE A 11 19.43 9.93 4.41
C ILE A 11 17.94 10.27 4.26
N ARG A 12 17.06 9.26 4.27
CA ARG A 12 15.62 9.48 4.15
C ARG A 12 15.03 10.24 5.34
N LYS A 13 15.53 9.96 6.53
CA LYS A 13 15.13 10.66 7.76
C LYS A 13 15.48 12.14 7.68
N GLU A 14 16.71 12.46 7.25
CA GLU A 14 17.16 13.85 7.06
C GLU A 14 16.32 14.59 6.04
N LEU A 15 15.98 13.93 4.91
CA LEU A 15 15.17 14.52 3.85
C LEU A 15 13.66 14.52 4.14
N GLY A 16 13.22 13.92 5.25
CA GLY A 16 11.80 13.79 5.58
C GLY A 16 11.00 12.94 4.57
N VAL A 17 11.65 12.04 3.84
CA VAL A 17 11.00 11.24 2.79
C VAL A 17 10.77 9.80 3.23
N GLY A 18 9.63 9.23 2.84
CA GLY A 18 9.35 7.83 3.10
C GLY A 18 10.20 6.86 2.29
N SER A 19 10.19 5.60 2.71
CA SER A 19 10.85 4.54 1.96
C SER A 19 10.07 4.21 0.68
N ILE A 20 10.75 3.62 -0.31
CA ILE A 20 10.09 3.10 -1.52
C ILE A 20 9.02 2.05 -1.18
N LYS A 21 9.24 1.27 -0.10
CA LYS A 21 8.27 0.28 0.37
C LYS A 21 6.99 0.96 0.87
N SER A 22 7.14 2.02 1.65
CA SER A 22 6.04 2.85 2.15
C SER A 22 5.26 3.49 1.00
N LYS A 23 5.97 4.02 0.00
CA LYS A 23 5.31 4.63 -1.17
C LYS A 23 4.58 3.59 -2.04
N ALA A 24 5.14 2.40 -2.19
CA ALA A 24 4.48 1.31 -2.89
C ALA A 24 3.20 0.85 -2.15
N ARG A 25 3.23 0.81 -0.82
CA ARG A 25 2.04 0.57 0.03
C ARG A 25 0.98 1.63 -0.19
N GLU A 26 1.35 2.90 -0.07
CA GLU A 26 0.41 4.02 -0.29
C GLU A 26 -0.28 3.90 -1.65
N SER A 27 0.48 3.60 -2.72
CA SER A 27 -0.09 3.43 -4.06
C SER A 27 -1.04 2.24 -4.16
N ARG A 28 -0.71 1.09 -3.55
CA ARG A 28 -1.62 -0.07 -3.49
C ARG A 28 -2.91 0.26 -2.75
N LEU A 29 -2.81 0.85 -1.55
CA LEU A 29 -3.99 1.20 -0.74
C LEU A 29 -4.81 2.33 -1.35
N ARG A 30 -4.18 3.26 -2.08
CA ARG A 30 -4.91 4.27 -2.87
C ARG A 30 -5.77 3.62 -3.93
N TRP A 31 -5.21 2.67 -4.69
CA TRP A 31 -5.97 1.94 -5.72
C TRP A 31 -7.05 1.07 -5.09
N PHE A 32 -6.75 0.36 -4.00
CA PHE A 32 -7.74 -0.40 -3.24
C PHE A 32 -8.93 0.49 -2.85
N GLY A 33 -8.68 1.60 -2.15
CA GLY A 33 -9.77 2.48 -1.72
C GLY A 33 -10.55 3.07 -2.89
N HIS A 34 -9.89 3.36 -4.03
CA HIS A 34 -10.60 3.76 -5.25
C HIS A 34 -11.57 2.69 -5.73
N VAL A 35 -11.17 1.42 -5.78
CA VAL A 35 -12.00 0.30 -6.23
C VAL A 35 -13.08 -0.05 -5.20
N HIS A 36 -12.74 -0.05 -3.91
CA HIS A 36 -13.65 -0.36 -2.80
C HIS A 36 -14.85 0.60 -2.73
N ARG A 37 -14.65 1.88 -3.05
CA ARG A 37 -15.75 2.86 -3.09
C ARG A 37 -16.61 2.80 -4.36
N ARG A 38 -16.25 1.98 -5.35
CA ARG A 38 -17.12 1.79 -6.53
C ARG A 38 -18.28 0.87 -6.19
N GLU A 39 -19.37 1.05 -6.93
CA GLU A 39 -20.53 0.16 -6.90
C GLU A 39 -20.10 -1.30 -7.09
N GLN A 40 -20.81 -2.23 -6.43
CA GLN A 40 -20.52 -3.66 -6.50
C GLN A 40 -20.58 -4.20 -7.93
N GLU A 41 -21.45 -3.64 -8.76
CA GLU A 41 -21.59 -4.00 -10.18
C GLU A 41 -20.48 -3.45 -11.09
N SER A 42 -19.57 -2.63 -10.54
CA SER A 42 -18.42 -2.17 -11.30
C SER A 42 -17.51 -3.35 -11.63
N LYS A 43 -17.15 -3.50 -12.92
CA LYS A 43 -16.19 -4.53 -13.37
C LYS A 43 -14.91 -4.59 -12.54
N LEU A 44 -14.40 -3.44 -12.09
CA LEU A 44 -13.20 -3.39 -11.25
C LEU A 44 -13.43 -4.01 -9.87
N ARG A 45 -14.61 -3.75 -9.28
CA ARG A 45 -15.01 -4.29 -7.98
C ARG A 45 -15.23 -5.80 -8.08
N GLN A 46 -15.97 -6.24 -9.09
CA GLN A 46 -16.17 -7.67 -9.37
C GLN A 46 -14.85 -8.42 -9.59
N VAL A 47 -13.91 -7.85 -10.34
CA VAL A 47 -12.58 -8.48 -10.54
C VAL A 47 -11.75 -8.49 -9.26
N MET A 48 -11.83 -7.45 -8.44
CA MET A 48 -11.12 -7.40 -7.15
C MET A 48 -11.65 -8.47 -6.17
N ASP A 49 -12.96 -8.69 -6.16
CA ASP A 49 -13.64 -9.63 -5.25
C ASP A 49 -13.65 -11.07 -5.80
N MET A 50 -13.21 -11.30 -7.05
CA MET A 50 -13.22 -12.61 -7.70
C MET A 50 -12.16 -13.55 -7.12
N GLU A 51 -12.59 -14.74 -6.71
CA GLU A 51 -11.70 -15.85 -6.41
C GLU A 51 -11.46 -16.71 -7.67
N VAL A 52 -10.20 -16.78 -8.11
CA VAL A 52 -9.82 -17.62 -9.25
C VAL A 52 -9.44 -19.03 -8.75
N PRO A 53 -10.15 -20.09 -9.17
CA PRO A 53 -9.87 -21.45 -8.73
C PRO A 53 -8.51 -21.94 -9.26
N GLY A 54 -7.78 -22.67 -8.43
CA GLY A 54 -6.48 -23.23 -8.77
C GLY A 54 -5.59 -23.49 -7.56
N ARG A 55 -4.56 -24.32 -7.72
CA ARG A 55 -3.56 -24.56 -6.68
C ARG A 55 -2.31 -23.73 -6.93
N ARG A 56 -1.76 -23.17 -5.86
CA ARG A 56 -0.49 -22.44 -5.93
C ARG A 56 0.68 -23.42 -6.10
N PRO A 57 1.71 -23.07 -6.88
CA PRO A 57 2.94 -23.84 -6.94
C PRO A 57 3.56 -24.01 -5.54
N ARG A 58 4.16 -25.17 -5.30
CA ARG A 58 4.92 -25.41 -4.06
C ARG A 58 6.19 -24.54 -4.04
N GLY A 59 6.64 -24.16 -2.85
CA GLY A 59 7.85 -23.34 -2.66
C GLY A 59 7.51 -21.88 -2.32
N ARG A 60 8.15 -20.92 -3.01
CA ARG A 60 7.95 -19.49 -2.80
C ARG A 60 7.21 -18.86 -3.98
N PRO A 61 5.88 -19.10 -4.11
CA PRO A 61 5.10 -18.40 -5.11
C PRO A 61 5.13 -16.89 -4.85
N ARG A 62 4.93 -16.09 -5.90
CA ARG A 62 4.79 -14.64 -5.75
C ARG A 62 3.55 -14.35 -4.89
N GLY A 63 3.67 -13.36 -3.99
CA GLY A 63 2.53 -12.87 -3.23
C GLY A 63 1.45 -12.33 -4.16
N ARG A 64 0.17 -12.61 -3.88
CA ARG A 64 -0.91 -11.95 -4.62
C ARG A 64 -0.95 -10.49 -4.20
N TRP A 65 -1.49 -9.67 -5.09
CA TRP A 65 -1.78 -8.29 -4.76
C TRP A 65 -2.73 -8.18 -3.55
N CYS A 66 -3.77 -9.01 -3.46
CA CYS A 66 -4.67 -9.03 -2.29
C CYS A 66 -3.95 -9.38 -0.98
N ASP A 67 -3.07 -10.39 -0.99
CA ASP A 67 -2.26 -10.76 0.19
C ASP A 67 -1.41 -9.57 0.67
N LEU A 68 -0.87 -8.77 -0.26
CA LEU A 68 -0.09 -7.57 0.06
C LEU A 68 -0.97 -6.44 0.61
N VAL A 69 -2.18 -6.26 0.08
CA VAL A 69 -3.15 -5.29 0.61
C VAL A 69 -3.54 -5.65 2.04
N ASP A 70 -3.84 -6.91 2.32
CA ASP A 70 -4.16 -7.37 3.67
C ASP A 70 -3.00 -7.10 4.64
N GLN A 71 -1.77 -7.36 4.21
CA GLN A 71 -0.58 -7.06 4.99
C GLN A 71 -0.43 -5.55 5.24
N ASP A 72 -0.60 -4.74 4.20
CA ASP A 72 -0.50 -3.29 4.27
C ASP A 72 -1.56 -2.68 5.21
N MET A 73 -2.80 -3.19 5.16
CA MET A 73 -3.89 -2.80 6.06
C MET A 73 -3.58 -3.17 7.52
N ARG A 74 -3.06 -4.38 7.76
CA ARG A 74 -2.63 -4.79 9.12
C ARG A 74 -1.51 -3.90 9.65
N GLU A 75 -0.54 -3.55 8.82
CA GLU A 75 0.57 -2.69 9.22
C GLU A 75 0.08 -1.29 9.61
N LEU A 76 -0.90 -0.75 8.87
CA LEU A 76 -1.51 0.54 9.17
C LEU A 76 -2.68 0.46 10.17
N ARG A 77 -3.06 -0.74 10.63
CA ARG A 77 -4.21 -0.97 11.52
C ARG A 77 -5.49 -0.30 10.99
N VAL A 78 -5.76 -0.51 9.70
CA VAL A 78 -6.99 -0.09 9.04
C VAL A 78 -7.76 -1.31 8.54
N VAL A 79 -9.06 -1.16 8.36
CA VAL A 79 -9.96 -2.16 7.79
C VAL A 79 -10.49 -1.68 6.42
N PRO A 80 -11.02 -2.57 5.57
CA PRO A 80 -11.57 -2.15 4.27
C PRO A 80 -12.58 -1.00 4.34
N GLU A 81 -13.45 -1.01 5.36
CA GLU A 81 -14.53 -0.04 5.57
C GLU A 81 -13.98 1.37 5.87
N ASP A 82 -12.77 1.47 6.42
CA ASP A 82 -12.09 2.76 6.63
C ASP A 82 -11.86 3.50 5.30
N ALA A 83 -11.89 2.78 4.17
CA ALA A 83 -11.75 3.39 2.86
C ALA A 83 -12.97 4.23 2.45
N ASP A 84 -14.12 4.07 3.09
CA ASP A 84 -15.32 4.86 2.78
C ASP A 84 -15.18 6.31 3.25
N ASP A 85 -14.51 6.54 4.39
CA ASP A 85 -14.07 7.88 4.78
C ASP A 85 -12.82 8.26 3.98
N ARG A 86 -13.03 9.10 2.96
CA ARG A 86 -11.96 9.53 2.05
C ARG A 86 -10.85 10.33 2.75
N ASP A 87 -11.20 11.13 3.75
CA ASP A 87 -10.25 12.00 4.43
C ASP A 87 -9.43 11.21 5.43
N PHE A 88 -10.08 10.33 6.21
CA PHE A 88 -9.40 9.35 7.06
C PHE A 88 -8.49 8.47 6.21
N TRP A 89 -9.01 7.85 5.15
CA TRP A 89 -8.23 6.96 4.29
C TRP A 89 -7.00 7.66 3.73
N ARG A 90 -7.17 8.87 3.16
CA ARG A 90 -6.06 9.67 2.63
C ARG A 90 -5.03 10.00 3.70
N LEU A 91 -5.45 10.36 4.91
CA LEU A 91 -4.55 10.65 6.02
C LEU A 91 -3.76 9.41 6.45
N ARG A 92 -4.43 8.26 6.59
CA ARG A 92 -3.82 7.02 7.10
C ARG A 92 -2.81 6.40 6.14
N ILE A 93 -3.07 6.43 4.83
CA ILE A 93 -2.20 5.77 3.85
C ILE A 93 -1.02 6.64 3.41
N ARG A 94 -1.05 7.94 3.70
CA ARG A 94 -0.07 8.91 3.21
C ARG A 94 1.32 8.61 3.78
N THR A 95 2.28 8.48 2.90
CA THR A 95 3.69 8.45 3.24
C THR A 95 4.23 9.88 3.25
N ALA A 96 5.24 10.15 4.09
CA ALA A 96 5.96 11.41 4.07
C ALA A 96 6.54 11.67 2.67
N GLU A 97 6.15 12.78 2.07
CA GLU A 97 6.74 13.32 0.85
C GLU A 97 7.66 14.47 1.26
N PRO A 98 8.76 14.72 0.52
CA PRO A 98 9.53 15.91 0.75
C PRO A 98 8.61 17.12 0.57
N SER A 99 8.55 17.99 1.56
CA SER A 99 8.05 19.35 1.38
C SER A 99 9.01 20.06 0.44
N LEU A 100 8.82 19.87 -0.87
CA LEU A 100 9.26 20.86 -1.84
C LEU A 100 8.42 22.10 -1.51
N GLY A 101 9.07 23.09 -0.92
CA GLY A 101 8.45 24.35 -0.51
C GLY A 101 7.73 25.06 -1.64
#